data_AF-A0A7C0WUZ6-F1
#
_entry.id   AF-A0A7C0WUZ6-F1
#
_cell.length_a   1.000
_cell.length_b   1.000
_cell.length_c   1.000
_cell.angle_alpha   90.00
_cell.angle_beta   90.00
_cell.angle_gamma   90.00
#
_symmetry.space_group_name_H-M   'P 1'
#
loop_
_entity.id
_entity.type
_entity.pdbx_description
1 polymer ?
#
loop_
_entity_poly.entity_id
_entity_poly.type
_entity_poly.pdbx_seq_one_letter_code
_entity_poly.pdbx_strand_id
1 'polypeptide(L)'
;INVMLLIVGCFLPPVAAILILAPILHPVIVGLGFDPVWFGVIMTINLEVGLITPPVGLNLYVVQGIAPDVSIDDVLKGTFPFVVILLISIVIVSIFPELATWLPNKMITGVTSR
;
A
#
# COMPACT_ATOMS: atom_id res chain seq x y z
N ILE A 1 4.17 -6.30 11.89
CA ILE A 1 3.43 -5.15 11.29
C ILE A 1 2.96 -5.49 9.88
N ASN A 2 3.86 -5.75 8.93
CA ASN A 2 3.49 -6.09 7.53
C ASN A 2 2.48 -7.25 7.43
N VAL A 3 2.68 -8.34 8.16
CA VAL A 3 1.74 -9.48 8.19
C VAL A 3 0.35 -9.09 8.72
N MET A 4 0.29 -8.21 9.73
CA MET A 4 -0.97 -7.71 10.28
C MET A 4 -1.69 -6.80 9.27
N LEU A 5 -0.95 -5.91 8.60
CA LEU A 5 -1.47 -5.04 7.56
C LEU A 5 -2.01 -5.82 6.35
N LEU A 6 -1.37 -6.94 6.02
CA LEU A 6 -1.77 -7.81 4.92
C LEU A 6 -3.09 -8.55 5.22
N ILE A 7 -3.30 -8.95 6.47
CA ILE A 7 -4.56 -9.55 6.95
C ILE A 7 -5.69 -8.51 7.00
N VAL A 8 -5.40 -7.30 7.48
CA VAL A 8 -6.40 -6.22 7.54
C VAL A 8 -6.77 -5.71 6.14
N GLY A 9 -5.78 -5.55 5.25
CA GLY A 9 -5.99 -5.15 3.86
C GLY A 9 -6.77 -6.17 3.02
N CYS A 10 -6.85 -7.42 3.49
CA CYS A 10 -7.80 -8.38 2.94
C CYS A 10 -9.24 -7.96 3.30
N PHE A 11 -9.62 -7.74 4.55
CA PHE A 11 -11.05 -7.61 4.91
C PHE A 11 -11.64 -6.19 4.85
N LEU A 12 -10.80 -5.15 4.80
CA LEU A 12 -11.25 -3.76 4.80
C LEU A 12 -10.84 -3.04 3.51
N PRO A 13 -11.73 -2.25 2.88
CA PRO A 13 -11.34 -1.34 1.80
C PRO A 13 -10.15 -0.47 2.23
N PRO A 14 -9.18 -0.16 1.34
CA PRO A 14 -7.91 0.46 1.73
C PRO A 14 -8.10 1.79 2.45
N VAL A 15 -9.08 2.57 2.00
CA VAL A 15 -9.43 3.86 2.61
C VAL A 15 -9.85 3.67 4.06
N ALA A 16 -10.68 2.67 4.36
CA ALA A 16 -11.08 2.36 5.73
C ALA A 16 -9.89 1.86 6.56
N ALA A 17 -9.06 0.99 5.99
CA ALA A 17 -7.87 0.48 6.65
C ALA A 17 -6.89 1.62 7.02
N ILE A 18 -6.63 2.56 6.10
CA ILE A 18 -5.77 3.73 6.35
C ILE A 18 -6.37 4.62 7.43
N LEU A 19 -7.66 4.97 7.34
CA LEU A 19 -8.31 5.86 8.31
C LEU A 19 -8.30 5.31 9.74
N ILE A 20 -8.37 3.98 9.88
CA ILE A 20 -8.32 3.31 11.18
C ILE A 20 -6.87 3.14 11.64
N LEU A 21 -6.01 2.56 10.80
CA LEU A 21 -4.67 2.13 11.19
C LEU A 21 -3.66 3.29 11.26
N ALA A 22 -3.79 4.31 10.41
CA ALA A 22 -2.86 5.43 10.40
C ALA A 22 -2.78 6.14 11.76
N PRO A 23 -3.88 6.61 12.39
CA PRO A 23 -3.78 7.27 13.70
C PRO A 23 -3.34 6.32 14.83
N ILE A 24 -3.64 5.03 14.73
CA ILE A 24 -3.24 4.01 15.71
C ILE A 24 -1.73 3.74 15.64
N LEU A 25 -1.18 3.63 14.43
CA LEU A 25 0.22 3.27 14.20
C LEU A 25 1.14 4.50 14.17
N HIS A 26 0.64 5.68 13.84
CA HIS A 26 1.40 6.93 13.82
C HIS A 26 2.25 7.17 15.08
N PRO A 27 1.72 7.11 16.32
CA PRO A 27 2.54 7.33 17.52
C PRO A 27 3.63 6.26 17.71
N VAL A 28 3.40 5.02 17.26
CA VAL A 28 4.40 3.95 17.30
C VAL A 28 5.54 4.23 16.32
N ILE A 29 5.21 4.67 15.10
CA ILE A 29 6.17 4.96 14.03
C ILE A 29 7.05 6.15 14.41
N VAL A 30 6.44 7.24 14.87
CA VAL A 30 7.19 8.42 15.34
C VAL A 30 8.03 8.08 16.57
N GLY A 31 7.51 7.26 17.50
CA GLY A 31 8.25 6.80 18.67
C GLY A 31 9.48 5.93 18.35
N LEU A 32 9.47 5.25 17.20
CA LEU A 32 10.61 4.49 16.67
C LEU A 32 11.57 5.37 15.83
N GLY A 33 11.27 6.67 15.66
CA GLY A 33 12.10 7.61 14.89
C GLY A 33 11.90 7.52 13.37
N PHE A 34 10.86 6.83 12.90
CA PHE A 34 10.56 6.74 11.47
C PHE A 34 9.72 7.93 10.99
N ASP A 35 9.91 8.29 9.71
CA ASP A 35 9.14 9.34 9.06
C ASP A 35 7.69 8.88 8.78
N PRO A 36 6.67 9.66 9.17
CA PRO A 36 5.26 9.32 8.92
C PRO A 36 4.88 9.21 7.45
N VAL A 37 5.52 9.99 6.56
CA VAL A 37 5.28 9.96 5.11
C VAL A 37 5.81 8.66 4.53
N TRP A 38 7.02 8.27 4.91
CA TRP A 38 7.58 6.96 4.53
C TRP A 38 6.65 5.81 4.96
N PHE A 39 6.16 5.87 6.20
CA PHE A 39 5.22 4.87 6.72
C PHE A 39 3.90 4.86 5.94
N GLY A 40 3.36 6.03 5.60
CA GLY A 40 2.16 6.15 4.77
C GLY A 40 2.34 5.47 3.42
N VAL A 41 3.47 5.72 2.74
CA VAL A 41 3.79 5.08 1.45
C VAL A 41 3.87 3.56 1.59
N ILE A 42 4.60 3.05 2.59
CA ILE A 42 4.69 1.60 2.84
C ILE A 42 3.30 1.01 3.12
N MET A 43 2.48 1.67 3.93
CA MET A 43 1.12 1.22 4.22
C MET A 43 0.28 1.15 2.95
N THR A 44 0.30 2.19 2.12
CA THR A 44 -0.44 2.22 0.85
C THR A 44 -0.03 1.06 -0.05
N ILE A 45 1.27 0.83 -0.26
CA ILE A 45 1.73 -0.25 -1.14
C ILE A 45 1.31 -1.63 -0.59
N ASN A 46 1.40 -1.86 0.73
CA ASN A 46 0.98 -3.12 1.34
C ASN A 46 -0.53 -3.38 1.17
N LEU A 47 -1.36 -2.33 1.32
CA LEU A 47 -2.79 -2.44 1.12
C LEU A 47 -3.16 -2.71 -0.34
N GLU A 48 -2.48 -2.05 -1.29
CA GLU A 48 -2.68 -2.31 -2.72
C GLU A 48 -2.35 -3.75 -3.10
N VAL A 49 -1.25 -4.31 -2.58
CA VAL A 49 -0.93 -5.74 -2.78
C VAL A 49 -2.06 -6.65 -2.30
N GLY A 50 -2.71 -6.32 -1.17
CA GLY A 50 -3.86 -7.06 -0.65
C GLY A 50 -5.10 -7.02 -1.55
N LEU A 51 -5.30 -5.94 -2.31
CA LEU A 51 -6.44 -5.80 -3.23
C LEU A 51 -6.29 -6.56 -4.54
N ILE A 52 -5.06 -6.86 -4.94
CA ILE A 52 -4.75 -7.54 -6.19
C ILE A 52 -4.29 -8.98 -6.01
N THR A 53 -4.22 -9.47 -4.76
CA THR A 53 -3.81 -10.83 -4.41
C THR A 53 -4.98 -11.59 -3.76
N PRO A 54 -5.27 -12.85 -4.15
CA PRO A 54 -6.20 -13.72 -3.41
C PRO A 54 -5.70 -13.87 -1.96
N PRO A 55 -6.55 -13.76 -0.91
CA PRO A 55 -7.92 -14.26 -0.80
C PRO A 55 -9.05 -13.23 -0.92
N VAL A 56 -8.77 -11.93 -0.92
CA VAL A 56 -9.81 -10.89 -1.05
C VAL A 56 -9.83 -10.29 -2.42
N GLY A 57 -8.67 -9.97 -3.01
CA GLY A 57 -8.54 -9.73 -4.45
C GLY A 57 -9.63 -8.82 -5.03
N LEU A 58 -10.10 -7.83 -4.27
CA LEU A 58 -11.34 -7.11 -4.57
C LEU A 58 -11.29 -6.53 -5.99
N ASN A 59 -10.13 -6.00 -6.39
CA ASN A 59 -9.93 -5.46 -7.72
C ASN A 59 -10.04 -6.55 -8.81
N LEU A 60 -9.59 -7.78 -8.53
CA LEU A 60 -9.72 -8.91 -9.45
C LEU A 60 -11.19 -9.30 -9.66
N TYR A 61 -11.98 -9.34 -8.58
CA TYR A 61 -13.41 -9.66 -8.65
C TYR A 61 -14.24 -8.54 -9.29
N VAL A 62 -13.86 -7.27 -9.09
CA VAL A 62 -14.48 -6.14 -9.79
C VAL A 62 -14.25 -6.25 -11.29
N VAL A 63 -13.03 -6.59 -11.72
CA VAL A 63 -12.73 -6.80 -13.15
C VAL A 63 -13.55 -7.97 -13.71
N GLN A 64 -13.68 -9.08 -12.98
CA GLN A 64 -14.54 -10.19 -13.39
C GLN A 64 -16.01 -9.77 -13.50
N GLY A 65 -16.50 -8.89 -12.61
CA GLY A 65 -17.86 -8.37 -12.67
C GLY A 65 -18.14 -7.50 -13.91
N ILE A 66 -17.11 -6.86 -14.48
CA ILE A 66 -17.20 -6.04 -15.68
C ILE A 66 -17.03 -6.89 -16.95
N ALA A 67 -16.12 -7.88 -16.91
CA ALA A 67 -15.80 -8.79 -18.00
C ALA A 67 -16.04 -10.25 -17.57
N PRO A 68 -17.30 -10.71 -17.53
CA PRO A 68 -17.66 -12.04 -17.03
C PRO A 68 -17.20 -13.19 -17.92
N ASP A 69 -16.80 -12.90 -19.17
CA ASP A 69 -16.20 -13.81 -20.14
C ASP A 69 -14.73 -14.14 -19.84
N VAL A 70 -14.07 -13.34 -18.99
CA VAL A 70 -12.69 -13.56 -18.58
C VAL A 70 -12.66 -14.34 -17.27
N SER A 71 -11.91 -15.44 -17.24
CA SER A 71 -11.77 -16.24 -16.03
C SER A 71 -10.93 -15.52 -14.96
N ILE A 72 -11.22 -15.75 -13.68
CA ILE A 72 -10.40 -15.23 -12.57
C ILE A 72 -8.92 -15.63 -12.73
N ASP A 73 -8.65 -16.82 -13.24
CA ASP A 73 -7.29 -17.31 -13.46
C ASP A 73 -6.53 -16.46 -14.51
N ASP A 74 -7.23 -15.97 -15.53
CA ASP A 74 -6.63 -15.09 -16.54
C ASP A 74 -6.36 -13.70 -15.98
N VAL A 75 -7.28 -13.15 -15.19
CA VAL A 75 -7.09 -11.88 -14.48
C VAL A 75 -5.92 -11.98 -13.49
N LEU A 76 -5.81 -13.10 -12.78
CA LEU A 76 -4.72 -13.39 -11.85
C LEU A 76 -3.36 -13.44 -12.55
N LYS A 77 -3.27 -14.17 -13.67
CA LYS A 77 -2.04 -14.24 -14.47
C LYS A 77 -1.66 -12.86 -15.02
N GLY A 78 -2.65 -12.07 -15.45
CA GLY A 78 -2.44 -10.71 -15.92
C GLY A 78 -1.94 -9.76 -14.83
N THR A 79 -2.40 -9.95 -13.59
CA THR A 79 -2.07 -9.07 -12.46
C THR A 79 -0.79 -9.49 -11.73
N PHE A 80 -0.39 -10.75 -11.83
CA PHE A 80 0.82 -11.30 -11.22
C PHE A 80 2.09 -10.46 -11.41
N PRO A 81 2.46 -9.96 -12.63
CA PRO A 81 3.64 -9.11 -12.79
C PRO A 81 3.57 -7.83 -11.94
N PHE A 82 2.37 -7.25 -11.74
CA PHE A 82 2.20 -6.07 -10.90
C PHE A 82 2.40 -6.37 -9.42
N VAL A 83 1.93 -7.53 -8.95
CA VAL A 83 2.20 -8.00 -7.58
C VAL A 83 3.71 -8.05 -7.32
N VAL A 84 4.47 -8.63 -8.26
CA VAL A 84 5.94 -8.72 -8.15
C VAL A 84 6.56 -7.32 -8.10
N ILE A 85 6.14 -6.39 -8.96
CA ILE A 85 6.64 -5.01 -8.96
C ILE A 85 6.35 -4.30 -7.63
N LEU A 86 5.15 -4.50 -7.06
CA LEU A 86 4.78 -3.89 -5.78
C LEU A 86 5.57 -4.49 -4.62
N LEU A 87 5.79 -5.80 -4.60
CA LEU A 87 6.64 -6.45 -3.60
C LEU A 87 8.09 -5.94 -3.67
N ILE A 88 8.63 -5.79 -4.88
CA ILE A 88 9.95 -5.19 -5.10
C ILE A 88 9.96 -3.74 -4.61
N SER A 89 8.91 -2.97 -4.92
CA SER A 89 8.77 -1.59 -4.47
C SER A 89 8.76 -1.47 -2.94
N ILE A 90 8.09 -2.39 -2.23
CA ILE A 90 8.13 -2.44 -0.76
C ILE A 90 9.57 -2.62 -0.28
N VAL A 91 10.32 -3.57 -0.84
CA VAL A 91 11.71 -3.82 -0.45
C VAL A 91 12.59 -2.60 -0.73
N ILE A 92 12.47 -2.02 -1.92
CA ILE A 92 13.27 -0.85 -2.32
C ILE A 92 12.98 0.34 -1.40
N VAL A 93 11.72 0.69 -1.17
CA VAL A 93 11.34 1.82 -0.31
C VAL A 93 11.68 1.55 1.16
N SER A 94 11.68 0.28 1.59
CA SER A 94 12.10 -0.08 2.95
C SER A 94 13.60 0.11 3.18
N ILE A 95 14.43 -0.08 2.14
CA ILE A 95 15.89 0.13 2.22
C ILE A 95 16.24 1.61 1.98
N PHE A 96 15.52 2.27 1.06
CA PHE A 96 15.76 3.65 0.65
C PHE A 96 14.55 4.53 0.98
N PRO A 97 14.38 4.93 2.25
CA PRO A 97 13.22 5.73 2.68
C PRO A 97 13.14 7.10 2.01
N GLU A 98 14.28 7.60 1.52
CA GLU A 98 14.41 8.84 0.76
C GLU A 98 13.56 8.86 -0.51
N LEU A 99 13.29 7.71 -1.12
CA LEU A 99 12.39 7.64 -2.29
C LEU A 99 10.97 8.09 -1.95
N ALA A 100 10.53 7.86 -0.72
CA ALA A 100 9.22 8.30 -0.25
C ALA A 100 9.25 9.74 0.28
N THR A 101 10.34 10.17 0.90
CA THR A 101 10.40 11.43 1.65
C THR A 101 11.03 12.59 0.90
N TRP A 102 11.86 12.33 -0.13
CA TRP A 102 12.62 13.37 -0.83
C TRP A 102 11.74 14.46 -1.44
N LEU A 103 10.72 14.07 -2.20
CA LEU A 103 9.82 15.02 -2.86
C LEU A 103 8.94 15.79 -1.84
N PRO A 104 8.28 15.13 -0.87
CA PRO A 104 7.59 15.81 0.23
C PRO A 104 8.49 16.81 0.97
N ASN A 105 9.73 16.45 1.27
CA ASN A 105 10.71 17.34 1.92
C ASN A 105 11.13 18.53 1.05
N LYS A 106 10.90 18.50 -0.27
CA LYS A 106 11.09 19.68 -1.13
C LYS A 106 9.85 20.55 -1.24
N MET A 107 8.66 19.95 -1.21
CA MET A 107 7.39 20.66 -1.38
C MET A 107 6.85 21.24 -0.08
N ILE A 108 6.84 20.46 1.00
CA ILE A 108 6.25 20.83 2.30
C ILE A 108 7.14 21.87 3.01
N THR A 109 8.46 21.73 2.89
CA THR A 109 9.43 22.69 3.45
C THR A 109 9.45 24.02 2.67
N GLY A 110 8.93 24.06 1.44
CA GLY A 110 8.69 25.30 0.69
C GLY A 110 7.54 26.16 1.25
N VAL A 111 6.68 25.59 2.08
CA VAL A 111 5.54 26.28 2.69
C VAL A 111 5.90 26.93 4.04
N THR A 112 6.94 26.43 4.73
CA THR A 112 7.39 26.93 6.05
C THR A 112 8.47 28.02 5.99
N SER A 113 8.89 28.44 4.78
CA SER A 113 9.83 29.55 4.56
C SER A 113 9.14 30.90 4.29
N ARG A 114 7.91 31.11 4.76
CA ARG A 114 7.22 32.40 4.73
C ARG A 114 6.61 32.73 6.08
#